data_AF-I1NPM6-F1
#
_entry.id   AF-I1NPM6-F1
#
_cell.length_a   1.000
_cell.length_b   1.000
_cell.length_c   1.000
_cell.angle_alpha   90.00
_cell.angle_beta   90.00
_cell.angle_gamma   90.00
#
_symmetry.space_group_name_H-M   'P 1'
#
loop_
_entity.id
_entity.type
_entity.pdbx_description
1 polymer ?
#
loop_
_entity_poly.entity_id
_entity_poly.type
_entity_poly.pdbx_seq_one_letter_code
_entity_poly.pdbx_strand_id
1 'polypeptide(L)'
;DAKNTHLMSLDVAAERLRLFKADLLDYGSVAAAIAGCDDVFHVACPVLLSAPNPGVHTLAAAVTGTTNVRKACSEARLGLGRVVVVSYVTAVMVN
;
A
#
# COMPACT_ATOMS: atom_id res chain seq x y z
N ASP A 1 8.72 0.15 -17.21
CA ASP A 1 8.81 1.53 -16.71
C ASP A 1 10.24 1.77 -16.26
N ALA A 2 10.94 2.76 -16.82
CA ALA A 2 12.32 3.06 -16.48
C ALA A 2 12.53 3.31 -14.98
N LYS A 3 11.51 3.84 -14.28
CA LYS A 3 11.53 4.07 -12.83
C LYS A 3 11.73 2.78 -12.04
N ASN A 4 11.17 1.66 -12.51
CA ASN A 4 11.09 0.41 -11.76
C ASN A 4 11.99 -0.69 -12.33
N THR A 5 12.77 -0.42 -13.38
CA THR A 5 13.63 -1.42 -14.04
C THR A 5 14.60 -2.09 -13.07
N HIS A 6 15.13 -1.35 -12.11
CA HIS A 6 16.06 -1.86 -11.09
C HIS A 6 15.46 -2.95 -10.19
N LEU A 7 14.12 -3.04 -10.08
CA LEU A 7 13.49 -4.11 -9.30
C LEU A 7 13.60 -5.47 -10.01
N MET A 8 13.70 -5.47 -11.34
CA MET A 8 13.85 -6.69 -12.12
C MET A 8 15.28 -7.25 -12.11
N SER A 9 16.26 -6.48 -11.62
CA SER A 9 17.63 -6.97 -11.43
C SER A 9 17.85 -7.63 -10.07
N LEU A 10 16.81 -7.73 -9.21
CA LEU A 10 16.90 -8.47 -7.95
C LEU A 10 16.93 -9.98 -8.23
N ASP A 11 17.61 -10.72 -7.34
CA ASP A 11 17.67 -12.17 -7.43
C ASP A 11 16.26 -12.78 -7.50
N VAL A 12 16.04 -13.68 -8.45
CA VAL A 12 14.77 -14.41 -8.66
C VAL A 12 13.57 -13.50 -9.01
N ALA A 13 13.79 -12.22 -9.35
CA ALA A 13 12.71 -11.29 -9.69
C ALA A 13 11.88 -11.76 -10.90
N ALA A 14 12.53 -12.27 -11.96
CA ALA A 14 11.85 -12.72 -13.16
C ALA A 14 10.81 -13.84 -12.90
N GLU A 15 10.99 -14.63 -11.84
CA GLU A 15 10.12 -15.77 -11.50
C GLU A 15 9.07 -15.39 -10.44
N ARG A 16 9.43 -14.51 -9.49
CA ARG A 16 8.64 -14.28 -8.27
C ARG A 16 8.12 -12.86 -8.09
N LEU A 17 8.62 -11.88 -8.85
CA LEU A 17 8.18 -10.49 -8.77
C LEU A 17 7.17 -10.17 -9.87
N ARG A 18 6.01 -9.66 -9.48
CA ARG A 18 5.02 -9.09 -10.41
C ARG A 18 4.80 -7.64 -10.01
N LEU A 19 4.92 -6.74 -10.98
CA LEU A 19 4.68 -5.32 -10.76
C LEU A 19 3.26 -4.97 -11.18
N PHE A 20 2.54 -4.30 -10.28
CA PHE A 20 1.21 -3.76 -10.54
C PHE A 20 1.26 -2.24 -10.41
N LYS A 21 0.53 -1.54 -11.27
CA LYS A 21 0.30 -0.11 -11.10
C LYS A 21 -0.89 0.06 -10.15
N ALA A 22 -0.66 0.72 -9.02
CA ALA A 22 -1.70 1.02 -8.05
C ALA A 22 -1.50 2.41 -7.44
N ASP A 23 -2.62 3.05 -7.10
CA ASP A 23 -2.68 4.29 -6.34
C ASP A 23 -3.55 4.02 -5.10
N LEU A 24 -3.04 4.35 -3.92
CA LEU A 24 -3.75 4.13 -2.65
C LEU A 24 -5.12 4.83 -2.61
N LEU A 25 -5.30 5.92 -3.35
CA LEU A 25 -6.56 6.67 -3.41
C LEU A 25 -7.53 6.12 -4.47
N ASP A 26 -7.06 5.26 -5.39
CA ASP A 26 -7.89 4.53 -6.33
C ASP A 26 -8.12 3.09 -5.84
N TYR A 27 -9.30 2.89 -5.23
CA TYR A 27 -9.72 1.59 -4.71
C TYR A 27 -9.66 0.47 -5.76
N GLY A 28 -10.02 0.73 -7.02
CA GLY A 28 -10.05 -0.30 -8.05
C GLY A 28 -8.65 -0.83 -8.34
N SER A 29 -7.66 0.06 -8.40
CA SER A 29 -6.26 -0.31 -8.59
C SER A 29 -5.69 -1.10 -7.42
N VAL A 30 -6.07 -0.74 -6.17
CA VAL A 30 -5.67 -1.43 -4.94
C VAL A 30 -6.29 -2.83 -4.89
N ALA A 31 -7.59 -2.94 -5.14
CA ALA A 31 -8.30 -4.22 -5.15
C ALA A 31 -7.73 -5.17 -6.22
N ALA A 32 -7.42 -4.66 -7.42
CA ALA A 32 -6.80 -5.45 -8.47
C ALA A 32 -5.41 -5.97 -8.09
N ALA A 33 -4.60 -5.15 -7.39
CA ALA A 33 -3.27 -5.55 -6.94
C ALA A 33 -3.30 -6.59 -5.80
N ILE A 34 -4.35 -6.58 -4.97
CA ILE A 34 -4.52 -7.49 -3.81
C ILE A 34 -5.22 -8.80 -4.21
N ALA A 35 -5.93 -8.83 -5.33
CA ALA A 35 -6.69 -9.98 -5.77
C ALA A 35 -5.82 -11.26 -5.86
N GLY A 36 -6.16 -12.27 -5.08
CA GLY A 36 -5.46 -13.56 -5.04
C GLY A 36 -4.22 -13.60 -4.14
N CYS A 37 -3.94 -12.57 -3.33
CA CYS A 37 -2.87 -12.60 -2.33
C CYS A 37 -3.37 -13.13 -0.99
N ASP A 38 -2.69 -14.12 -0.38
CA ASP A 38 -3.08 -14.65 0.94
C ASP A 38 -2.79 -13.68 2.10
N ASP A 39 -1.66 -12.98 2.04
CA ASP A 39 -1.21 -12.01 3.04
C ASP A 39 -0.79 -10.70 2.37
N VAL A 40 -0.95 -9.58 3.08
CA VAL A 40 -0.66 -8.24 2.54
C VAL A 40 0.21 -7.44 3.51
N PHE A 41 1.34 -6.93 3.00
CA PHE A 41 2.18 -5.95 3.67
C PHE A 41 1.86 -4.55 3.15
N HIS A 42 1.18 -3.74 3.95
CA HIS A 42 0.91 -2.35 3.66
C HIS A 42 2.07 -1.47 4.13
N VAL A 43 2.99 -1.18 3.22
CA VAL A 43 4.17 -0.34 3.45
C VAL A 43 3.98 1.08 2.89
N ALA A 44 3.05 1.25 1.95
CA ALA A 44 2.87 2.50 1.24
C ALA A 44 2.23 3.57 2.14
N CYS A 45 2.84 4.76 2.18
CA CYS A 45 2.27 5.93 2.83
C CYS A 45 2.37 7.13 1.88
N PRO A 46 1.28 7.88 1.67
CA PRO A 46 1.35 9.11 0.89
C PRO A 46 2.22 10.14 1.62
N VAL A 47 2.96 10.95 0.85
CA VAL A 47 3.75 12.08 1.36
C VAL A 47 3.46 13.29 0.48
N LEU A 48 2.56 14.17 0.91
CA LEU A 48 2.09 15.33 0.13
C LEU A 48 2.80 16.61 0.60
N LEU A 49 4.05 16.79 0.19
CA LEU A 49 4.92 17.89 0.66
C LEU A 49 4.51 19.28 0.12
N SER A 50 3.82 19.35 -1.02
CA SER A 50 3.50 20.60 -1.72
C SER A 50 2.06 21.07 -1.55
N ALA A 51 1.30 20.51 -0.60
CA ALA A 51 -0.09 20.89 -0.37
C ALA A 51 -0.23 22.16 0.49
N PRO A 52 -1.33 22.92 0.39
CA PRO A 52 -1.59 24.10 1.23
C PRO A 52 -1.63 23.81 2.74
N ASN A 53 -1.87 22.54 3.11
CA ASN A 53 -1.73 22.03 4.47
C ASN A 53 -1.21 20.57 4.42
N PRO A 54 0.12 20.39 4.30
CA PRO A 54 0.74 19.08 4.04
C PRO A 54 0.36 18.03 5.07
N GLY A 55 0.31 18.41 6.36
CA GLY A 55 0.01 17.49 7.45
C GLY A 55 -1.42 16.94 7.38
N VAL A 56 -2.40 17.82 7.23
CA VAL A 56 -3.82 17.42 7.17
C VAL A 56 -4.11 16.60 5.92
N HIS A 57 -3.59 17.02 4.76
CA HIS A 57 -3.83 16.29 3.51
C HIS A 57 -3.11 14.94 3.50
N THR A 58 -1.88 14.87 4.02
CA THR A 58 -1.15 13.60 4.16
C THR A 58 -1.86 12.65 5.11
N LEU A 59 -2.36 13.15 6.24
CA LEU A 59 -3.13 12.33 7.20
C LEU A 59 -4.41 11.79 6.56
N ALA A 60 -5.21 12.64 5.92
CA ALA A 60 -6.44 12.22 5.26
C ALA A 60 -6.16 11.16 4.17
N ALA A 61 -5.15 11.40 3.33
CA ALA A 61 -4.75 10.44 2.30
C ALA A 61 -4.24 9.11 2.89
N ALA A 62 -3.48 9.15 3.99
CA ALA A 62 -2.98 7.95 4.66
C ALA A 62 -4.13 7.13 5.27
N VAL A 63 -5.12 7.79 5.89
CA VAL A 63 -6.33 7.14 6.43
C VAL A 63 -7.15 6.52 5.30
N THR A 64 -7.44 7.26 4.24
CA THR A 64 -8.18 6.74 3.08
C THR A 64 -7.45 5.58 2.42
N GLY A 65 -6.16 5.71 2.15
CA GLY A 65 -5.34 4.67 1.52
C GLY A 65 -5.29 3.38 2.35
N THR A 66 -5.08 3.50 3.66
CA THR A 66 -5.07 2.33 4.56
C THR A 66 -6.44 1.67 4.65
N THR A 67 -7.52 2.47 4.63
CA THR A 67 -8.90 1.94 4.60
C THR A 67 -9.19 1.18 3.32
N ASN A 68 -8.73 1.69 2.17
CA ASN A 68 -8.87 1.00 0.88
C ASN A 68 -8.16 -0.35 0.88
N VAL A 69 -6.92 -0.44 1.37
CA VAL A 69 -6.17 -1.70 1.48
C VAL A 69 -6.90 -2.69 2.40
N ARG A 70 -7.32 -2.25 3.60
CA ARG A 70 -8.05 -3.11 4.54
C ARG A 70 -9.34 -3.65 3.93
N LYS A 71 -10.10 -2.78 3.24
CA LYS A 71 -11.35 -3.13 2.59
C LYS A 71 -11.12 -4.15 1.46
N ALA A 72 -10.14 -3.90 0.60
CA ALA A 72 -9.78 -4.81 -0.49
C ALA A 72 -9.38 -6.21 0.03
N CYS A 73 -8.56 -6.29 1.09
CA CYS A 73 -8.23 -7.57 1.71
C CYS A 73 -9.46 -8.31 2.26
N SER A 74 -10.40 -7.58 2.88
CA SER A 74 -11.64 -8.15 3.40
C SER A 74 -12.56 -8.66 2.30
N GLU A 75 -12.66 -7.96 1.17
CA GLU A 75 -13.53 -8.31 0.04
C GLU A 75 -12.95 -9.42 -0.84
N ALA A 76 -11.61 -9.52 -0.91
CA ALA A 76 -10.91 -10.58 -1.65
C ALA A 76 -11.14 -12.00 -1.09
N ARG A 77 -11.94 -12.16 -0.01
CA ARG A 77 -12.20 -13.44 0.69
C ARG A 77 -10.91 -14.20 1.01
N LEU A 78 -10.00 -13.53 1.71
CA LEU A 78 -8.86 -14.20 2.32
C LEU A 78 -9.36 -14.94 3.55
N GLY A 79 -9.56 -16.25 3.40
CA GLY A 79 -9.70 -17.13 4.56
C GLY A 79 -8.42 -17.01 5.40
N LEU A 80 -8.52 -16.50 6.62
CA LEU A 80 -7.43 -16.46 7.61
C LEU A 80 -6.18 -15.61 7.27
N GLY A 81 -6.18 -14.84 6.18
CA GLY A 81 -5.05 -14.01 5.77
C GLY A 81 -4.72 -12.85 6.73
N ARG A 82 -3.44 -12.46 6.81
CA ARG A 82 -2.96 -11.35 7.67
C ARG A 82 -2.68 -10.09 6.86
N VAL A 83 -3.11 -8.96 7.41
CA VAL A 83 -2.66 -7.64 6.95
C VAL A 83 -1.63 -7.10 7.95
N VAL A 84 -0.41 -6.84 7.47
CA VAL A 84 0.67 -6.21 8.25
C VAL A 84 0.82 -4.77 7.79
N VAL A 85 0.68 -3.82 8.70
CA VAL A 85 0.83 -2.39 8.40
C VAL A 85 2.16 -1.89 8.97
N VAL A 86 2.95 -1.21 8.15
CA VAL A 86 4.16 -0.52 8.59
C VAL A 86 3.76 0.88 9.07
N SER A 87 3.79 1.06 10.39
CA SER A 87 3.49 2.34 11.04
C SER A 87 4.77 3.12 11.39
N TYR A 88 4.61 4.25 12.08
CA TYR A 88 5.69 5.12 12.54
C TYR A 88 5.81 5.08 14.06
N VAL A 89 7.04 5.25 14.58
CA VAL A 89 7.29 5.33 16.03
C VAL A 89 6.48 6.43 16.72
N THR A 90 6.26 7.55 16.02
CA THR A 90 5.51 8.71 16.52
C THR A 90 4.08 8.36 16.89
N ALA A 91 3.44 7.39 16.24
CA ALA A 91 2.08 6.95 16.55
C ALA A 91 1.93 6.44 17.99
N VAL A 92 3.02 5.97 18.61
CA VAL A 92 3.03 5.45 19.98
C VAL A 92 3.53 6.49 20.98
N MET A 93 4.37 7.44 20.54
CA MET A 93 4.94 8.48 21.42
C MET A 93 3.95 9.59 21.77
N VAL A 94 2.89 9.77 20.96
CA VAL A 94 1.90 10.85 21.11
C VAL A 94 0.48 10.35 21.38
N ASN A 95 0.35 9.11 21.88
CA ASN A 95 -0.94 8.45 22.13
C ASN A 95 -1.58 8.89 23.45
#